data_AF-A0A5C7VGM9-F1
#
_entry.id   AF-A0A5C7VGM9-F1
#
_cell.length_a   1.000
_cell.length_b   1.000
_cell.length_c   1.000
_cell.angle_alpha   90.00
_cell.angle_beta   90.00
_cell.angle_gamma   90.00
#
_symmetry.space_group_name_H-M   'P 1'
#
loop_
_entity.id
_entity.type
_entity.pdbx_description
1 polymer ?
#
loop_
_entity_poly.entity_id
_entity_poly.type
_entity_poly.pdbx_seq_one_letter_code
_entity_poly.pdbx_strand_id
1 'polypeptide(L)' 'MGDPAPRLEIDGAMVARELGLETGQFRQLMADGKISVLCEKGTGEDSGTWRASFYHGKRRARFVVDSRGRPVAT' A
#
# COMPACT_ATOMS: atom_id res chain seq x y z
N MET A 1 18.56 -18.20 -2.58
CA MET A 1 17.84 -17.70 -3.76
C MET A 1 16.61 -17.01 -3.21
N GLY A 2 16.66 -15.68 -3.07
CA GLY A 2 15.56 -14.96 -2.40
C GLY A 2 14.33 -15.00 -3.29
N ASP A 3 13.21 -15.49 -2.77
CA ASP A 3 11.93 -15.48 -3.45
C ASP A 3 11.66 -14.06 -3.99
N PRO A 4 11.21 -13.92 -5.26
CA PRO A 4 10.81 -12.62 -5.77
C PRO A 4 9.77 -12.06 -4.80
N ALA A 5 9.94 -10.78 -4.42
CA ALA A 5 8.97 -10.14 -3.56
C ALA A 5 7.57 -10.37 -4.15
N PRO A 6 6.61 -10.84 -3.34
CA PRO A 6 5.27 -11.15 -3.83
C PRO A 6 4.69 -9.90 -4.50
N ARG A 7 3.91 -10.10 -5.57
CA ARG A 7 3.12 -9.00 -6.13
C ARG A 7 2.09 -8.58 -5.09
N LEU A 8 2.32 -7.43 -4.47
CA LEU A 8 1.41 -6.83 -3.51
C LEU A 8 0.34 -6.07 -4.29
N GLU A 9 -0.85 -6.66 -4.40
CA GLU A 9 -1.99 -6.02 -5.05
C GLU A 9 -2.87 -5.36 -3.99
N ILE A 10 -2.79 -4.03 -3.90
CA ILE A 10 -3.63 -3.24 -2.99
C ILE A 10 -4.71 -2.57 -3.81
N ASP A 11 -5.97 -2.74 -3.38
CA ASP A 11 -7.09 -2.10 -4.02
C ASP A 11 -7.00 -0.57 -3.87
N GLY A 12 -6.82 0.13 -4.98
CA GLY A 12 -6.67 1.58 -5.00
C GLY A 12 -7.92 2.33 -4.52
N ALA A 13 -9.11 1.72 -4.57
CA ALA A 13 -10.32 2.33 -4.01
C ALA A 13 -10.27 2.29 -2.47
N MET A 14 -9.74 1.24 -1.87
CA MET A 14 -9.51 1.18 -0.43
C MET A 14 -8.51 2.25 0.03
N VAL A 15 -7.39 2.39 -0.69
CA VAL A 15 -6.40 3.46 -0.44
C VAL A 15 -7.02 4.84 -0.58
N ALA A 16 -7.79 5.07 -1.65
CA ALA A 16 -8.46 6.34 -1.87
C ALA A 16 -9.40 6.68 -0.72
N ARG A 17 -10.23 5.72 -0.27
CA ARG A 17 -11.15 5.91 0.86
C ARG A 17 -10.42 6.25 2.16
N GLU A 18 -9.33 5.55 2.49
CA GLU A 18 -8.51 5.85 3.67
C GLU A 18 -7.83 7.22 3.58
N LEU A 19 -7.41 7.63 2.37
CA LEU A 19 -6.92 8.97 2.11
C LEU A 19 -8.05 10.01 2.01
N GLY A 20 -9.32 9.64 2.16
CA GLY A 20 -10.47 10.53 1.96
C GLY A 20 -10.53 11.16 0.57
N LEU A 21 -10.03 10.45 -0.44
CA LEU A 21 -10.03 10.81 -1.86
C LEU A 21 -11.02 9.91 -2.60
N GLU A 22 -11.55 10.41 -3.72
CA GLU A 22 -12.28 9.53 -4.65
C GLU A 22 -11.30 8.63 -5.41
N THR A 23 -11.74 7.42 -5.78
CA THR A 23 -10.92 6.46 -6.54
C THR A 23 -10.41 7.04 -7.86
N GLY A 24 -11.24 7.83 -8.56
CA GLY A 24 -10.85 8.51 -9.80
C GLY A 24 -9.74 9.54 -9.56
N GLN A 25 -9.90 10.36 -8.52
CA GLN A 25 -8.90 11.35 -8.12
C GLN A 25 -7.60 10.68 -7.68
N PHE A 26 -7.67 9.61 -6.88
CA PHE A 26 -6.51 8.84 -6.47
C PHE A 26 -5.75 8.24 -7.66
N ARG A 27 -6.46 7.63 -8.62
CA ARG A 27 -5.83 7.11 -9.85
C ARG A 27 -5.13 8.20 -10.64
N GLN A 28 -5.77 9.36 -10.76
CA GLN A 28 -5.17 10.51 -11.45
C GLN A 28 -3.92 11.01 -10.73
N LEU A 29 -3.94 11.11 -9.40
CA LEU A 29 -2.79 11.52 -8.58
C LEU A 29 -1.64 10.49 -8.62
N MET A 30 -1.95 9.20 -8.67
CA MET A 30 -0.96 8.15 -8.90
C MET A 30 -0.31 8.29 -10.28
N ALA A 31 -1.12 8.50 -11.32
CA ALA A 31 -0.64 8.71 -12.69
C ALA A 31 0.21 9.99 -12.82
N ASP A 32 -0.13 11.04 -12.07
CA ASP A 32 0.61 12.30 -11.99
C ASP A 32 1.85 12.23 -11.07
N GLY A 33 2.08 11.09 -10.39
CA GLY A 33 3.19 10.91 -9.46
C GLY A 33 3.10 11.72 -8.17
N LYS A 34 1.88 12.17 -7.79
CA LYS A 34 1.61 12.97 -6.57
C LYS A 34 1.44 12.14 -5.31
N ILE A 35 1.21 10.85 -5.46
CA ILE A 35 1.10 9.91 -4.34
C ILE A 35 2.48 9.31 -4.08
N SER A 36 3.01 9.51 -2.87
CA SER A 36 4.22 8.81 -2.45
C SER A 36 3.85 7.49 -1.79
N VAL A 37 4.40 6.39 -2.31
CA VAL A 37 4.25 5.04 -1.75
C VAL A 37 5.55 4.63 -1.09
N LEU A 38 5.44 4.18 0.16
CA LEU A 38 6.52 3.54 0.89
C LEU A 38 6.14 2.09 1.16
N CYS A 39 6.89 1.16 0.57
CA CYS A 39 6.74 -0.28 0.80
C CYS A 39 7.88 -0.77 1.69
N GLU A 40 7.57 -1.12 2.92
CA GLU A 40 8.51 -1.71 3.87
C GLU A 40 8.25 -3.21 3.93
N LYS A 41 9.28 -4.03 3.74
CA LYS A 41 9.19 -5.47 3.94
C LYS A 41 9.48 -5.79 5.41
N GLY A 42 8.56 -6.48 6.07
CA GLY A 42 8.79 -7.08 7.38
C GLY A 42 9.89 -8.15 7.29
N THR A 43 10.79 -8.14 8.27
CA THR A 43 11.88 -9.12 8.38
C THR A 43 11.93 -9.62 9.82
N GLY A 44 12.33 -10.88 10.03
CA GLY A 44 12.38 -11.51 11.37
C GLY A 44 11.11 -12.30 11.67
N GLU A 45 10.45 -12.05 12.81
CA GLU A 45 9.15 -12.65 13.17
C GLU A 45 8.03 -12.25 12.18
N ASP A 46 8.14 -11.08 11.58
CA ASP A 46 7.28 -10.54 10.52
C ASP A 46 7.79 -10.89 9.11
N SER A 47 8.68 -11.88 8.96
CA SER A 47 9.09 -12.39 7.64
C SER A 47 7.88 -12.98 6.92
N GLY A 48 7.20 -12.15 6.12
CA GLY A 48 5.94 -12.51 5.50
C GLY A 48 4.89 -11.41 5.54
N THR A 49 5.13 -10.29 6.21
CA THR A 49 4.26 -9.11 6.11
C THR A 49 4.98 -7.97 5.40
N TRP A 50 4.21 -7.19 4.66
CA TRP A 50 4.63 -5.99 3.96
C TRP A 50 3.77 -4.84 4.43
N ARG A 51 4.38 -3.69 4.63
CA ARG A 51 3.67 -2.48 5.03
C ARG A 51 3.75 -1.46 3.91
N ALA A 52 2.62 -1.17 3.29
CA ALA A 52 2.48 -0.12 2.31
C ALA A 52 1.90 1.12 2.98
N SER A 53 2.65 2.22 2.98
CA SER A 53 2.21 3.52 3.47
C SER A 53 2.10 4.49 2.29
N PHE A 54 0.90 5.00 2.06
CA PHE A 54 0.59 5.97 1.03
C PHE A 54 0.52 7.36 1.67
N TYR A 55 1.24 8.31 1.11
CA TYR A 55 1.29 9.69 1.57
C TYR A 55 0.75 10.60 0.47
N HIS A 56 -0.18 11.48 0.86
CA HIS A 56 -0.73 12.50 -0.02
C HIS A 56 -0.95 13.80 0.77
N GLY A 57 0.00 14.74 0.64
CA GLY A 57 -0.03 15.99 1.40
C GLY A 57 -0.06 15.74 2.92
N LYS A 58 -1.17 16.12 3.58
CA LYS A 58 -1.39 15.91 5.04
C LYS A 58 -2.06 14.58 5.39
N ARG A 59 -2.38 13.75 4.40
CA ARG A 59 -3.11 12.50 4.59
C ARG A 59 -2.18 11.31 4.42
N ARG A 60 -2.40 10.28 5.23
CA ARG A 60 -1.63 9.02 5.19
C ARG A 60 -2.59 7.85 5.28
N ALA A 61 -2.39 6.83 4.45
CA ALA A 61 -3.08 5.56 4.54
C ALA A 61 -2.04 4.45 4.71
N ARG A 62 -2.26 3.56 5.68
CA ARG A 62 -1.32 2.48 6.01
C ARG A 62 -2.04 1.16 5.83
N PHE A 63 -1.45 0.29 5.01
CA PHE A 63 -1.92 -1.05 4.76
C PHE A 63 -0.83 -2.05 5.16
N VAL A 64 -1.22 -3.04 5.93
CA VAL A 64 -0.38 -4.22 6.16
C VAL A 64 -0.87 -5.29 5.20
N VAL A 65 0.05 -5.94 4.52
CA VAL A 65 -0.21 -6.93 3.47
C VAL A 65 0.50 -8.21 3.89
N ASP A 66 -0.19 -9.33 3.85
CA ASP A 66 0.38 -10.64 4.12
C ASP A 66 1.19 -11.16 2.91
N SER A 67 1.96 -12.22 3.13
CA SER A 67 2.73 -12.98 2.14
C SER A 67 1.95 -13.45 0.93
N ARG A 68 0.64 -13.56 1.07
CA ARG A 68 -0.29 -13.85 -0.03
C ARG A 68 -0.75 -12.62 -0.81
N GLY A 69 -0.16 -11.45 -0.57
CA GLY A 69 -0.54 -10.19 -1.22
C GLY A 69 -1.89 -9.63 -0.76
N ARG A 70 -2.43 -10.12 0.36
CA ARG A 70 -3.74 -9.70 0.86
C ARG A 70 -3.61 -8.64 1.95
N PRO A 71 -4.32 -7.51 1.87
CA PRO A 71 -4.35 -6.54 2.95
C PRO A 71 -4.99 -7.18 4.18
N VAL A 72 -4.25 -7.23 5.28
CA VAL A 72 -4.75 -7.58 6.61
C VAL A 72 -5.26 -6.28 7.25
N ALA A 73 -6.55 -6.02 7.07
CA ALA A 73 -7.25 -5.04 7.88
C ALA A 73 -7.40 -5.62 9.29
N THR A 74 -6.72 -5.02 10.26
CA THR A 74 -6.92 -5.35 11.68
C THR A 74 -8.10 -4.58 12.26
#